data_AF-A0A168QYS3-F1
#
_entry.id   AF-A0A168QYS3-F1
#
_cell.length_a   1.000
_cell.length_b   1.000
_cell.length_c   1.000
_cell.angle_alpha   90.00
_cell.angle_beta   90.00
_cell.angle_gamma   90.00
#
_symmetry.space_group_name_H-M   'P 1'
#
loop_
_entity.id
_entity.type
_entity.pdbx_description
1 polymer ?
#
loop_
_entity_poly.entity_id
_entity_poly.type
_entity_poly.pdbx_seq_one_letter_code
_entity_poly.pdbx_strand_id
1 'polypeptide(L)'
;MNFNVPTYVWMSFLMFGLAFALTLRSFLTSDMMKSVSDCYTADLDTFEGGLRWMDPDSLFRQPPMVSCNSYVGAFITFVESQKISLLFHVNMPICCSILLGRAIIKSVFGELWSLESQHMYDRMLNFLLFKVIFIGAVMDPVWRHILRLSMWIGILGFLRIFSLLSRDRFENFLPVALDTTQVIAKYLAHLLDQSRESGFESKRLINYYTEISADVLILGCTLLQYLQLMWMHGVSFGLVDIVLFLNVRSVLKNLHSKVLIHRERWRAMNYVQSQYVDATDAELNAYDDDCAICRDELKTAKKLSCGHLFHFLHVQIGTAYTRGSNTTFPNQHAQHAGVAYHRLQMRNSLNQHHHHY
;
A
#
# COMPACT_ATOMS: atom_id res chain seq x y z
N MET A 1 -15.18 41.09 6.91
CA MET A 1 -15.32 40.86 8.37
C MET A 1 -14.60 39.57 8.71
N ASN A 2 -13.40 39.66 9.32
CA ASN A 2 -12.66 38.50 9.80
C ASN A 2 -13.34 37.97 11.07
N PHE A 3 -14.45 37.27 10.93
CA PHE A 3 -14.94 36.44 12.02
C PHE A 3 -13.94 35.29 12.19
N ASN A 4 -13.18 35.36 13.27
CA ASN A 4 -12.31 34.27 13.67
C ASN A 4 -13.20 33.03 13.85
N VAL A 5 -13.06 32.02 12.98
CA VAL A 5 -13.71 30.71 13.12
C VAL A 5 -13.74 30.20 14.58
N PRO A 6 -12.66 30.33 15.39
CA PRO A 6 -12.71 29.95 16.79
C PRO A 6 -13.71 30.75 17.66
N THR A 7 -13.92 32.05 17.40
CA THR A 7 -14.89 32.83 18.18
C THR A 7 -16.33 32.44 17.84
N TYR A 8 -16.65 32.20 16.57
CA TYR A 8 -17.97 31.71 16.17
C TYR A 8 -18.30 30.35 16.79
N VAL A 9 -17.34 29.43 16.75
CA VAL A 9 -17.51 28.09 17.32
C VAL A 9 -17.72 28.17 18.83
N TRP A 10 -16.90 28.95 19.54
CA TRP A 10 -17.02 29.09 20.98
C TRP A 10 -18.37 29.70 21.40
N MET A 11 -18.83 30.75 20.70
CA MET A 11 -20.15 31.33 20.90
C MET A 11 -21.27 30.34 20.61
N SER A 12 -21.13 29.53 19.56
CA SER A 12 -22.09 28.48 19.23
C SER A 12 -22.20 27.46 20.38
N PHE A 13 -21.08 26.97 20.92
CA PHE A 13 -21.07 26.02 22.04
C PHE A 13 -21.77 26.56 23.27
N LEU A 14 -21.52 27.82 23.62
CA LEU A 14 -22.22 28.48 24.73
C LEU A 14 -23.73 28.56 24.51
N MET A 15 -24.14 29.01 23.32
CA MET A 15 -25.56 29.13 22.97
C MET A 15 -26.26 27.78 22.99
N PHE A 16 -25.59 26.71 22.54
CA PHE A 16 -26.12 25.36 22.66
C PHE A 16 -26.22 24.88 24.10
N GLY A 17 -25.20 25.11 24.94
CA GLY A 17 -25.25 24.72 26.36
C GLY A 17 -26.43 25.38 27.08
N LEU A 18 -26.65 26.67 26.85
CA LEU A 18 -27.80 27.40 27.38
C LEU A 18 -29.13 26.85 26.83
N ALA A 19 -29.24 26.68 25.51
CA ALA A 19 -30.44 26.15 24.87
C ALA A 19 -30.77 24.73 25.37
N PHE A 20 -29.77 23.85 25.46
CA PHE A 20 -29.89 22.49 25.95
C PHE A 20 -30.39 22.45 27.40
N ALA A 21 -29.79 23.25 28.29
CA ALA A 21 -30.22 23.33 29.68
C ALA A 21 -31.67 23.81 29.83
N LEU A 22 -32.05 24.84 29.06
CA LEU A 22 -33.43 25.35 29.04
C LEU A 22 -34.41 24.32 28.49
N THR A 23 -34.06 23.62 27.42
CA THR A 23 -34.93 22.58 26.86
C THR A 23 -35.01 21.34 27.72
N LEU A 24 -33.93 20.95 28.39
CA LEU A 24 -33.94 19.84 29.32
C LEU A 24 -34.84 20.15 30.51
N ARG A 25 -34.72 21.36 31.08
CA ARG A 25 -35.62 21.83 32.14
C ARG A 25 -37.07 21.85 31.68
N SER A 26 -37.34 22.37 30.48
CA SER A 26 -38.68 22.44 29.90
C SER A 26 -39.26 21.05 29.64
N PHE A 27 -38.45 20.11 29.15
CA PHE A 27 -38.85 18.72 28.92
C PHE A 27 -39.21 18.00 30.22
N LEU A 28 -38.38 18.10 31.26
CA LEU A 28 -38.63 17.46 32.56
C LEU A 28 -39.93 17.94 33.21
N THR A 29 -40.34 19.19 32.97
CA THR A 29 -41.62 19.74 33.45
C THR A 29 -42.80 19.52 32.51
N SER A 30 -42.57 18.98 31.31
CA SER A 30 -43.59 18.86 30.27
C SER A 30 -44.51 17.67 30.49
N ASP A 31 -45.73 17.77 29.97
CA ASP A 31 -46.69 16.65 29.98
C ASP A 31 -46.19 15.46 29.15
N MET A 32 -45.25 15.67 28.22
CA MET A 32 -44.66 14.59 27.44
C MET A 32 -43.75 13.70 28.29
N MET A 33 -43.03 14.24 29.27
CA MET A 33 -42.24 13.45 30.23
C MET A 33 -43.13 12.63 31.15
N LYS A 34 -44.24 13.21 31.61
CA LYS A 34 -45.26 12.51 32.40
C LYS A 34 -45.87 11.36 31.60
N SER A 35 -46.29 11.64 30.36
CA SER A 35 -46.86 10.62 29.46
C SER A 35 -45.93 9.43 29.21
N VAL A 36 -44.60 9.66 29.07
CA VAL A 36 -43.63 8.57 28.92
C VAL A 36 -43.48 7.79 30.23
N SER A 37 -43.40 8.48 31.38
CA SER A 37 -43.33 7.85 32.70
C SER A 37 -44.58 7.01 33.02
N ASP A 38 -45.76 7.52 32.69
CA ASP A 38 -47.04 6.86 32.88
C ASP A 38 -47.16 5.62 31.98
N CYS A 39 -46.59 5.67 30.76
CA CYS A 39 -46.52 4.52 29.86
C CYS A 39 -45.67 3.38 30.44
N TYR A 40 -44.46 3.70 30.96
CA TYR A 40 -43.57 2.70 31.55
C TYR A 40 -44.12 2.12 32.86
N THR A 41 -44.83 2.91 33.66
CA THR A 41 -45.50 2.40 34.88
C THR A 41 -46.68 1.48 34.54
N ALA A 42 -47.48 1.83 33.53
CA ALA A 42 -48.56 0.97 33.04
C ALA A 42 -48.05 -0.35 32.43
N ASP A 43 -46.90 -0.34 31.74
CA ASP A 43 -46.25 -1.55 31.23
C ASP A 43 -45.76 -2.46 32.38
N LEU A 44 -45.20 -1.86 33.44
CA LEU A 44 -44.79 -2.57 34.66
C LEU A 44 -45.99 -3.22 35.38
N ASP A 45 -47.09 -2.47 35.53
CA ASP A 45 -48.32 -2.97 36.15
C ASP A 45 -48.99 -4.08 35.32
N THR A 46 -48.86 -4.03 33.98
CA THR A 46 -49.34 -5.08 33.09
C THR A 46 -48.49 -6.34 33.19
N PHE A 47 -47.17 -6.20 33.39
CA PHE A 47 -46.25 -7.32 33.63
C PHE A 47 -46.47 -7.98 35.00
N GLU A 48 -46.63 -7.19 36.07
CA GLU A 48 -47.00 -7.72 37.39
C GLU A 48 -48.43 -8.31 37.41
N GLY A 49 -49.35 -7.68 36.68
CA GLY A 49 -50.69 -8.19 36.44
C GLY A 49 -50.67 -9.53 35.71
N GLY A 50 -49.83 -9.71 34.69
CA GLY A 50 -49.67 -10.96 33.94
C GLY A 50 -49.19 -12.15 34.77
N LEU A 51 -48.49 -11.91 35.88
CA LEU A 51 -48.13 -12.93 36.88
C LEU A 51 -49.28 -13.30 37.83
N ARG A 52 -50.42 -12.59 37.77
CA ARG A 52 -51.56 -12.75 38.68
C ARG A 52 -52.75 -13.53 38.08
N TRP A 53 -52.73 -13.88 36.79
CA TRP A 53 -53.85 -14.56 36.12
C TRP A 53 -53.43 -15.91 35.54
N MET A 54 -53.66 -16.99 36.29
CA MET A 54 -54.07 -18.27 35.70
C MET A 54 -55.58 -18.18 35.46
N ASP A 55 -55.98 -17.41 34.45
CA ASP A 55 -57.37 -17.39 33.95
C ASP A 55 -57.40 -18.08 32.57
N PRO A 56 -58.11 -19.21 32.41
CA PRO A 56 -58.07 -20.04 31.19
C PRO A 56 -58.62 -19.37 29.91
N ASP A 57 -59.38 -18.27 30.04
CA ASP A 57 -60.05 -17.60 28.92
C ASP A 57 -59.17 -16.56 28.17
N SER A 58 -57.92 -16.37 28.62
CA SER A 58 -57.01 -15.33 28.08
C SER A 58 -56.08 -15.78 26.94
N LEU A 59 -56.08 -17.08 26.59
CA LEU A 59 -55.16 -17.70 25.63
C LEU A 59 -55.21 -17.15 24.19
N PHE A 60 -56.25 -16.39 23.82
CA PHE A 60 -56.39 -15.81 22.48
C PHE A 60 -56.31 -14.28 22.44
N ARG A 61 -56.10 -13.61 23.58
CA ARG A 61 -55.97 -12.14 23.61
C ARG A 61 -54.49 -11.79 23.65
N GLN A 62 -53.91 -11.49 22.48
CA GLN A 62 -52.60 -10.85 22.42
C GLN A 62 -52.66 -9.59 23.31
N PRO A 63 -51.80 -9.45 24.33
CA PRO A 63 -51.74 -8.22 25.10
C PRO A 63 -51.38 -7.09 24.13
N PRO A 64 -51.99 -5.89 24.25
CA PRO A 64 -51.60 -4.77 23.42
C PRO A 64 -50.11 -4.50 23.67
N MET A 65 -49.26 -4.67 22.67
CA MET A 65 -47.86 -4.23 22.76
C MET A 65 -47.87 -2.71 22.89
N VAL A 66 -47.77 -2.21 24.13
CA VAL A 66 -47.58 -0.79 24.40
C VAL A 66 -46.10 -0.48 24.12
N SER A 67 -45.79 -0.09 22.89
CA SER A 67 -44.44 0.37 22.56
C SER A 67 -44.21 1.77 23.10
N CYS A 68 -43.77 1.89 24.35
CA CYS A 68 -43.37 3.18 24.93
C CYS A 68 -42.15 3.76 24.17
N ASN A 69 -42.17 5.06 23.89
CA ASN A 69 -40.99 5.74 23.35
C ASN A 69 -39.88 5.76 24.40
N SER A 70 -38.64 5.50 23.99
CA SER A 70 -37.47 5.73 24.84
C SER A 70 -37.44 7.20 25.31
N TYR A 71 -37.02 7.45 26.55
CA TYR A 71 -36.82 8.80 27.10
C TYR A 71 -35.97 9.68 26.16
N VAL A 72 -34.96 9.11 25.50
CA VAL A 72 -34.13 9.82 24.52
C VAL A 72 -34.92 10.17 23.26
N GLY A 73 -35.73 9.24 22.77
CA GLY A 73 -36.61 9.48 21.61
C GLY A 73 -37.65 10.56 21.90
N ALA A 74 -38.25 10.55 23.09
CA ALA A 74 -39.20 11.57 23.54
C ALA A 74 -38.53 12.95 23.74
N PHE A 75 -37.30 13.00 24.24
CA PHE A 75 -36.56 14.26 24.30
C PHE A 75 -36.25 14.80 22.90
N ILE A 76 -35.85 13.95 21.96
CA ILE A 76 -35.59 14.36 20.57
C ILE A 76 -36.86 14.89 19.90
N THR A 77 -38.01 14.22 20.05
CA THR A 77 -39.28 14.73 19.51
C THR A 77 -39.71 16.04 20.19
N PHE A 78 -39.39 16.23 21.46
CA PHE A 78 -39.59 17.50 22.15
C PHE A 78 -38.74 18.62 21.57
N VAL A 79 -37.44 18.37 21.36
CA VAL A 79 -36.52 19.33 20.73
C VAL A 79 -36.98 19.67 19.30
N GLU A 80 -37.45 18.69 18.54
CA GLU A 80 -38.01 18.89 17.18
C GLU A 80 -39.29 19.75 17.18
N SER A 81 -40.04 19.77 18.28
CA SER A 81 -41.24 20.62 18.41
C SER A 81 -40.89 22.09 18.63
N GLN A 82 -39.74 22.39 19.26
CA GLN A 82 -39.31 23.74 19.59
C GLN A 82 -38.38 24.35 18.53
N LYS A 83 -38.92 25.21 17.66
CA LYS A 83 -38.21 25.81 16.52
C LYS A 83 -36.88 26.51 16.87
N ILE A 84 -36.84 27.26 17.97
CA ILE A 84 -35.64 28.02 18.39
C ILE A 84 -34.56 27.08 18.94
N SER A 85 -34.93 26.12 19.79
CA SER A 85 -33.97 25.14 20.32
C SER A 85 -33.42 24.22 19.22
N LEU A 86 -34.28 23.83 18.29
CA LEU A 86 -33.91 23.02 17.14
C LEU A 86 -32.78 23.67 16.32
N LEU A 87 -32.81 24.99 16.13
CA LEU A 87 -31.76 25.71 15.41
C LEU A 87 -30.39 25.54 16.09
N PHE A 88 -30.31 25.69 17.41
CA PHE A 88 -29.07 25.51 18.16
C PHE A 88 -28.59 24.05 18.14
N HIS A 89 -29.51 23.09 18.23
CA HIS A 89 -29.20 21.66 18.18
C HIS A 89 -28.73 21.23 16.79
N VAL A 90 -29.23 21.80 15.69
CA VAL A 90 -28.76 21.54 14.32
C VAL A 90 -27.41 22.22 14.05
N ASN A 91 -27.20 23.41 14.62
CA ASN A 91 -25.93 24.15 14.46
C ASN A 91 -24.74 23.44 15.11
N MET A 92 -24.96 22.71 16.21
CA MET A 92 -23.89 21.99 16.91
C MET A 92 -23.19 20.93 16.07
N PRO A 93 -23.88 19.93 15.47
CA PRO A 93 -23.27 18.96 14.58
C PRO A 93 -22.48 19.58 13.44
N ILE A 94 -22.94 20.72 12.90
CA ILE A 94 -22.25 21.45 11.83
C ILE A 94 -20.93 22.03 12.37
N CYS A 95 -20.98 22.72 13.52
CA CYS A 95 -19.78 23.26 14.19
C CYS A 95 -18.79 22.16 14.56
N CYS A 96 -19.26 21.04 15.11
CA CYS A 96 -18.44 19.88 15.44
C CYS A 96 -17.79 19.28 14.18
N SER A 97 -18.51 19.18 13.07
CA SER A 97 -17.97 18.69 11.80
C SER A 97 -16.89 19.62 11.25
N ILE A 98 -17.07 20.95 11.33
CA ILE A 98 -16.07 21.94 10.90
C ILE A 98 -14.81 21.84 11.77
N LEU A 99 -14.97 21.77 13.09
CA LEU A 99 -13.85 21.61 14.03
C LEU A 99 -13.08 20.31 13.78
N LEU A 100 -13.81 19.20 13.65
CA LEU A 100 -13.24 17.89 13.39
C LEU A 100 -12.51 17.89 12.04
N GLY A 101 -13.08 18.53 11.02
CA GLY A 101 -12.40 18.73 9.74
C GLY A 101 -11.11 19.53 9.85
N ARG A 102 -11.11 20.64 10.60
CA ARG A 102 -9.88 21.41 10.87
C ARG A 102 -8.85 20.62 11.69
N ALA A 103 -9.30 19.83 12.65
CA ALA A 103 -8.43 18.99 13.46
C ALA A 103 -7.77 17.90 12.61
N ILE A 104 -8.53 17.24 11.73
CA ILE A 104 -8.01 16.25 10.79
C ILE A 104 -7.01 16.91 9.83
N ILE A 105 -7.36 18.05 9.24
CA ILE A 105 -6.46 18.80 8.34
C ILE A 105 -5.14 19.11 9.05
N LYS A 106 -5.20 19.69 10.25
CA LYS A 106 -3.99 20.05 11.00
C LYS A 106 -3.19 18.82 11.45
N SER A 107 -3.85 17.75 11.87
CA SER A 107 -3.20 16.57 12.45
C SER A 107 -2.61 15.63 11.40
N VAL A 108 -3.27 15.45 10.27
CA VAL A 108 -2.90 14.44 9.25
C VAL A 108 -2.21 15.10 8.05
N PHE A 109 -2.65 16.30 7.67
CA PHE A 109 -2.25 16.92 6.39
C PHE A 109 -1.34 18.13 6.55
N GLY A 110 -1.34 18.78 7.72
CA GLY A 110 -0.55 20.01 7.95
C GLY A 110 -1.09 21.18 7.15
N GLU A 111 -0.31 21.67 6.18
CA GLU A 111 -0.72 22.76 5.28
C GLU A 111 -1.37 22.21 4.01
N LEU A 112 -2.60 22.67 3.74
CA LEU A 112 -3.35 22.32 2.53
C LEU A 112 -2.89 23.20 1.37
N TRP A 113 -2.57 22.59 0.23
CA TRP A 113 -2.21 23.37 -0.96
C TRP A 113 -3.47 24.00 -1.58
N SER A 114 -3.32 25.15 -2.26
CA SER A 114 -4.40 25.88 -2.93
C SER A 114 -5.17 25.01 -3.92
N LEU A 115 -4.49 24.11 -4.65
CA LEU A 115 -5.12 23.17 -5.59
C LEU A 115 -6.04 22.16 -4.87
N GLU A 116 -5.60 21.62 -3.74
CA GLU A 116 -6.35 20.64 -2.95
C GLU A 116 -7.56 21.28 -2.29
N SER A 117 -7.36 22.50 -1.77
CA SER A 117 -8.42 23.33 -1.23
C SER A 117 -9.50 23.58 -2.28
N GLN A 118 -9.11 23.95 -3.50
CA GLN A 118 -10.05 24.15 -4.62
C GLN A 118 -10.83 22.88 -4.95
N HIS A 119 -10.16 21.73 -5.11
CA HIS A 119 -10.86 20.45 -5.34
C HIS A 119 -11.81 20.09 -4.20
N MET A 120 -11.44 20.37 -2.95
CA MET A 120 -12.27 20.12 -1.79
C MET A 120 -13.51 21.03 -1.79
N TYR A 121 -13.36 22.31 -2.16
CA TYR A 121 -14.48 23.24 -2.34
C TYR A 121 -15.42 22.79 -3.45
N ASP A 122 -14.91 22.41 -4.63
CA ASP A 122 -15.74 21.95 -5.74
C ASP A 122 -16.53 20.69 -5.39
N ARG A 123 -15.89 19.72 -4.72
CA ARG A 123 -16.55 18.49 -4.23
C ARG A 123 -17.62 18.80 -3.18
N MET A 124 -17.33 19.70 -2.24
CA MET A 124 -18.28 20.12 -1.22
C MET A 124 -19.47 20.87 -1.84
N LEU A 125 -19.22 21.77 -2.79
CA LEU A 125 -20.25 22.53 -3.47
C LEU A 125 -21.14 21.59 -4.30
N ASN A 126 -20.55 20.67 -5.07
CA ASN A 126 -21.31 19.67 -5.83
C ASN A 126 -22.16 18.78 -4.91
N PHE A 127 -21.61 18.35 -3.78
CA PHE A 127 -22.35 17.58 -2.78
C PHE A 127 -23.53 18.37 -2.20
N LEU A 128 -23.32 19.65 -1.85
CA LEU A 128 -24.37 20.51 -1.33
C LEU A 128 -25.45 20.80 -2.38
N LEU A 129 -25.07 21.11 -3.62
CA LEU A 129 -25.99 21.34 -4.72
C LEU A 129 -26.87 20.12 -4.97
N PHE A 130 -26.28 18.94 -5.11
CA PHE A 130 -27.02 17.70 -5.33
C PHE A 130 -28.03 17.45 -4.20
N LYS A 131 -27.61 17.68 -2.96
CA LYS A 131 -28.46 17.50 -1.77
C LYS A 131 -29.63 18.50 -1.73
N VAL A 132 -29.40 19.77 -2.06
CA VAL A 132 -30.46 20.79 -2.11
C VAL A 132 -31.47 20.47 -3.21
N ILE A 133 -30.99 20.09 -4.40
CA ILE A 133 -31.84 19.69 -5.52
C ILE A 133 -32.64 18.43 -5.15
N PHE A 134 -32.01 17.42 -4.54
CA PHE A 134 -32.66 16.19 -4.11
C PHE A 134 -33.76 16.46 -3.08
N ILE A 135 -33.49 17.27 -2.05
CA ILE A 135 -34.48 17.63 -1.04
C ILE A 135 -35.65 18.40 -1.68
N GLY A 136 -35.38 19.33 -2.60
CA GLY A 136 -36.41 20.11 -3.28
C GLY A 136 -37.25 19.33 -4.29
N ALA A 137 -36.69 18.29 -4.92
CA ALA A 137 -37.35 17.54 -5.99
C ALA A 137 -38.06 16.26 -5.53
N VAL A 138 -37.57 15.61 -4.47
CA VAL A 138 -38.01 14.24 -4.09
C VAL A 138 -38.78 14.20 -2.78
N MET A 139 -38.54 15.13 -1.86
CA MET A 139 -39.07 15.03 -0.49
C MET A 139 -40.34 15.86 -0.31
N ASP A 140 -41.42 15.20 0.12
CA ASP A 140 -42.61 15.88 0.64
C ASP A 140 -42.25 16.82 1.80
N PRO A 141 -42.99 17.93 2.03
CA PRO A 141 -42.63 19.03 2.93
C PRO A 141 -42.76 18.71 4.44
N VAL A 142 -42.39 17.49 4.86
CA VAL A 142 -42.35 17.10 6.27
C VAL A 142 -40.96 17.37 6.85
N TRP A 143 -40.82 18.54 7.49
CA TRP A 143 -39.56 19.06 8.03
C TRP A 143 -38.79 18.07 8.91
N ARG A 144 -39.47 17.24 9.71
CA ARG A 144 -38.83 16.27 10.62
C ARG A 144 -38.00 15.21 9.88
N HIS A 145 -38.54 14.64 8.80
CA HIS A 145 -37.83 13.60 8.04
C HIS A 145 -36.68 14.20 7.23
N ILE A 146 -36.90 15.39 6.67
CA ILE A 146 -35.88 16.13 5.91
C ILE A 146 -34.67 16.45 6.80
N LEU A 147 -34.89 16.91 8.04
CA LEU A 147 -33.81 17.26 8.97
C LEU A 147 -32.97 16.04 9.36
N ARG A 148 -33.60 14.92 9.75
CA ARG A 148 -32.87 13.68 10.11
C ARG A 148 -32.09 13.12 8.94
N LEU A 149 -32.71 13.05 7.76
CA LEU A 149 -32.06 12.59 6.53
C LEU A 149 -30.91 13.50 6.13
N SER A 150 -31.10 14.82 6.21
CA SER A 150 -30.07 15.81 5.90
C SER A 150 -28.88 15.68 6.84
N MET A 151 -29.10 15.52 8.14
CA MET A 151 -28.02 15.34 9.12
C MET A 151 -27.19 14.09 8.81
N TRP A 152 -27.85 12.95 8.56
CA TRP A 152 -27.19 11.69 8.21
C TRP A 152 -26.39 11.79 6.90
N ILE A 153 -27.01 12.30 5.83
CA ILE A 153 -26.34 12.51 4.54
C ILE A 153 -25.16 13.47 4.70
N GLY A 154 -25.29 14.53 5.51
CA GLY A 154 -24.20 15.47 5.78
C GLY A 154 -22.97 14.81 6.40
N ILE A 155 -23.17 13.91 7.38
CA ILE A 155 -22.09 13.14 8.00
C ILE A 155 -21.43 12.21 6.96
N LEU A 156 -22.22 11.51 6.14
CA LEU A 156 -21.69 10.67 5.07
C LEU A 156 -20.91 11.47 4.02
N GLY A 157 -21.40 12.66 3.66
CA GLY A 157 -20.73 13.58 2.74
C GLY A 157 -19.40 14.09 3.29
N PHE A 158 -19.38 14.47 4.57
CA PHE A 158 -18.14 14.82 5.28
C PHE A 158 -17.13 13.67 5.20
N LEU A 159 -17.51 12.47 5.63
CA LEU A 159 -16.63 11.29 5.59
C LEU A 159 -16.15 10.99 4.16
N ARG A 160 -17.02 11.13 3.16
CA ARG A 160 -16.66 10.93 1.74
C ARG A 160 -15.63 11.95 1.27
N ILE A 161 -15.81 13.24 1.58
CA ILE A 161 -14.86 14.30 1.18
C ILE A 161 -13.49 14.07 1.82
N PHE A 162 -13.45 13.71 3.11
CA PHE A 162 -12.20 13.40 3.80
C PHE A 162 -11.52 12.12 3.28
N SER A 163 -12.30 11.10 2.95
CA SER A 163 -11.79 9.87 2.31
C SER A 163 -11.19 10.17 0.94
N LEU A 164 -11.83 11.04 0.14
CA LEU A 164 -11.31 11.47 -1.17
C LEU A 164 -10.04 12.32 -1.02
N LEU A 165 -9.98 13.23 -0.05
CA LEU A 165 -8.76 14.00 0.24
C LEU A 165 -7.60 13.09 0.65
N SER A 166 -7.88 12.09 1.48
CA SER A 166 -6.88 11.09 1.90
C SER A 166 -6.34 10.34 0.68
N ARG A 167 -7.25 9.88 -0.19
CA ARG A 167 -6.89 9.21 -1.43
C ARG A 167 -6.01 10.08 -2.33
N ASP A 168 -6.38 11.33 -2.60
CA ASP A 168 -5.59 12.24 -3.45
C ASP A 168 -4.15 12.41 -2.91
N ARG A 169 -3.99 12.50 -1.58
CA ARG A 169 -2.68 12.61 -0.94
C ARG A 169 -1.89 11.29 -1.00
N PHE A 170 -2.55 10.16 -0.80
CA PHE A 170 -1.90 8.85 -0.95
C PHE A 170 -1.43 8.62 -2.39
N GLU A 171 -2.19 9.05 -3.38
CA GLU A 171 -1.80 8.96 -4.80
C GLU A 171 -0.53 9.78 -5.10
N ASN A 172 -0.34 10.91 -4.44
CA ASN A 172 0.86 11.73 -4.60
C ASN A 172 2.05 11.25 -3.76
N PHE A 173 1.81 10.75 -2.55
CA PHE A 173 2.88 10.33 -1.63
C PHE A 173 3.45 8.96 -1.97
N LEU A 174 2.61 8.00 -2.35
CA LEU A 174 3.00 6.61 -2.56
C LEU A 174 4.08 6.45 -3.65
N PRO A 175 4.01 7.10 -4.82
CA PRO A 175 5.08 7.02 -5.82
C PRO A 175 6.41 7.59 -5.30
N VAL A 176 6.37 8.73 -4.61
CA VAL A 176 7.57 9.38 -4.05
C VAL A 176 8.22 8.52 -2.98
N ALA A 177 7.42 7.90 -2.11
CA ALA A 177 7.91 6.96 -1.09
C ALA A 177 8.58 5.72 -1.74
N LEU A 178 8.03 5.22 -2.84
CA LEU A 178 8.61 4.09 -3.56
C LEU A 178 9.89 4.47 -4.30
N ASP A 179 9.94 5.64 -4.95
CA ASP A 179 11.15 6.14 -5.63
C ASP A 179 12.29 6.38 -4.65
N THR A 180 12.00 7.00 -3.49
CA THR A 180 13.00 7.18 -2.43
C THR A 180 13.48 5.84 -1.89
N THR A 181 12.58 4.87 -1.67
CA THR A 181 12.95 3.51 -1.26
C THR A 181 13.84 2.83 -2.29
N GLN A 182 13.57 3.00 -3.59
CA GLN A 182 14.41 2.47 -4.67
C GLN A 182 15.82 3.07 -4.63
N VAL A 183 15.95 4.38 -4.44
CA VAL A 183 17.25 5.06 -4.35
C VAL A 183 18.02 4.60 -3.11
N ILE A 184 17.35 4.49 -1.97
CA ILE A 184 17.96 3.98 -0.73
C ILE A 184 18.43 2.54 -0.92
N ALA A 185 17.62 1.67 -1.54
CA ALA A 185 18.00 0.28 -1.81
C ALA A 185 19.24 0.20 -2.72
N LYS A 186 19.33 1.03 -3.77
CA LYS A 186 20.53 1.13 -4.63
C LYS A 186 21.76 1.55 -3.84
N TYR A 187 21.62 2.56 -3.00
CA TYR A 187 22.71 3.09 -2.20
C TYR A 187 23.20 2.07 -1.17
N LEU A 188 22.27 1.38 -0.48
CA LEU A 188 22.59 0.30 0.44
C LEU A 188 23.29 -0.87 -0.27
N ALA A 189 22.83 -1.25 -1.46
CA ALA A 189 23.50 -2.29 -2.26
C ALA A 189 24.94 -1.90 -2.61
N HIS A 190 25.19 -0.64 -3.00
CA HIS A 190 26.52 -0.13 -3.29
C HIS A 190 27.42 -0.05 -2.05
N LEU A 191 26.88 0.38 -0.90
CA LEU A 191 27.64 0.41 0.35
C LEU A 191 28.02 -1.00 0.85
N LEU A 192 27.11 -1.98 0.69
CA LEU A 192 27.39 -3.37 1.04
C LEU A 192 28.47 -3.98 0.14
N ASP A 193 28.51 -3.60 -1.14
CA ASP A 193 29.57 -4.01 -2.06
C ASP A 193 30.92 -3.42 -1.65
N GLN A 194 30.95 -2.11 -1.32
CA GLN A 194 32.17 -1.42 -0.92
C GLN A 194 32.73 -1.89 0.44
N SER A 195 31.88 -2.23 1.40
CA SER A 195 32.31 -2.60 2.76
C SER A 195 32.99 -3.98 2.84
N ARG A 196 32.96 -4.79 1.77
CA ARG A 196 33.29 -6.22 1.84
C ARG A 196 34.68 -6.54 1.27
N GLU A 197 35.73 -6.23 2.03
CA GLU A 197 37.13 -6.52 1.69
C GLU A 197 37.55 -8.00 1.97
N SER A 198 36.93 -9.00 1.35
CA SER A 198 37.29 -10.42 1.59
C SER A 198 37.52 -11.23 0.30
N GLY A 199 38.77 -11.60 -0.04
CA GLY A 199 39.16 -12.68 -0.99
C GLY A 199 38.68 -12.61 -2.46
N PHE A 200 39.58 -12.78 -3.44
CA PHE A 200 39.31 -12.58 -4.89
C PHE A 200 38.18 -13.48 -5.48
N GLU A 201 38.15 -14.77 -5.15
CA GLU A 201 37.17 -15.72 -5.72
C GLU A 201 35.75 -15.52 -5.16
N SER A 202 35.60 -15.42 -3.84
CA SER A 202 34.30 -15.14 -3.20
C SER A 202 33.77 -13.75 -3.55
N LYS A 203 34.64 -12.76 -3.79
CA LYS A 203 34.25 -11.41 -4.23
C LYS A 203 33.45 -11.44 -5.53
N ARG A 204 33.88 -12.22 -6.52
CA ARG A 204 33.30 -12.13 -7.87
C ARG A 204 31.93 -12.77 -8.01
N LEU A 205 31.70 -13.92 -7.36
CA LEU A 205 30.38 -14.55 -7.31
C LEU A 205 29.39 -13.71 -6.51
N ILE A 206 29.81 -13.18 -5.36
CA ILE A 206 28.95 -12.38 -4.50
C ILE A 206 28.59 -11.06 -5.17
N ASN A 207 29.57 -10.35 -5.76
CA ASN A 207 29.31 -9.13 -6.52
C ASN A 207 28.37 -9.38 -7.72
N TYR A 208 28.52 -10.51 -8.42
CA TYR A 208 27.60 -10.89 -9.48
C TYR A 208 26.15 -11.06 -8.99
N TYR A 209 25.96 -11.73 -7.84
CA TYR A 209 24.62 -11.91 -7.26
C TYR A 209 24.03 -10.60 -6.75
N THR A 210 24.83 -9.72 -6.13
CA THR A 210 24.38 -8.41 -5.66
C THR A 210 23.99 -7.52 -6.83
N GLU A 211 24.80 -7.44 -7.89
CA GLU A 211 24.51 -6.65 -9.10
C GLU A 211 23.19 -7.09 -9.77
N ILE A 212 23.00 -8.39 -9.98
CA ILE A 212 21.77 -8.90 -10.62
C ILE A 212 20.57 -8.72 -9.70
N SER A 213 20.72 -9.00 -8.40
CA SER A 213 19.62 -8.83 -7.46
C SER A 213 19.19 -7.36 -7.39
N ALA A 214 20.15 -6.42 -7.39
CA ALA A 214 19.86 -4.99 -7.42
C ALA A 214 19.13 -4.61 -8.71
N ASP A 215 19.64 -4.98 -9.89
CA ASP A 215 19.03 -4.67 -11.18
C ASP A 215 17.59 -5.20 -11.30
N VAL A 216 17.36 -6.45 -10.89
CA VAL A 216 16.03 -7.08 -10.91
C VAL A 216 15.10 -6.44 -9.88
N LEU A 217 15.61 -6.13 -8.67
CA LEU A 217 14.84 -5.48 -7.61
C LEU A 217 14.41 -4.08 -8.02
N ILE A 218 15.32 -3.30 -8.63
CA ILE A 218 15.03 -1.95 -9.12
C ILE A 218 13.94 -2.01 -10.20
N LEU A 219 14.12 -2.82 -11.24
CA LEU A 219 13.13 -2.96 -12.32
C LEU A 219 11.79 -3.49 -11.80
N GLY A 220 11.82 -4.42 -10.84
CA GLY A 220 10.64 -4.96 -10.18
C GLY A 220 9.88 -3.89 -9.38
N CYS A 221 10.59 -3.09 -8.57
CA CYS A 221 10.01 -1.97 -7.83
C CYS A 221 9.39 -0.92 -8.77
N THR A 222 10.09 -0.56 -9.85
CA THR A 222 9.55 0.36 -10.86
C THR A 222 8.31 -0.19 -11.55
N LEU A 223 8.30 -1.49 -11.88
CA LEU A 223 7.12 -2.15 -12.44
C LEU A 223 5.94 -2.12 -11.46
N LEU A 224 6.19 -2.46 -10.19
CA LEU A 224 5.17 -2.46 -9.14
C LEU A 224 4.58 -1.05 -8.95
N GLN A 225 5.41 -0.02 -8.99
CA GLN A 225 4.98 1.37 -8.91
C GLN A 225 4.03 1.75 -10.06
N TYR A 226 4.35 1.39 -11.30
CA TYR A 226 3.45 1.65 -12.42
C TYR A 226 2.14 0.86 -12.32
N LEU A 227 2.19 -0.39 -11.87
CA LEU A 227 0.99 -1.21 -11.65
C LEU A 227 0.11 -0.64 -10.52
N GLN A 228 0.72 -0.15 -9.43
CA GLN A 228 0.00 0.50 -8.34
C GLN A 228 -0.65 1.81 -8.82
N LEU A 229 0.05 2.59 -9.65
CA LEU A 229 -0.52 3.80 -10.23
C LEU A 229 -1.71 3.48 -11.14
N MET A 230 -1.62 2.45 -11.98
CA MET A 230 -2.76 1.94 -12.77
C MET A 230 -3.93 1.51 -11.90
N TRP A 231 -3.65 0.77 -10.82
CA TRP A 231 -4.69 0.27 -9.92
C TRP A 231 -5.43 1.39 -9.20
N MET A 232 -4.71 2.42 -8.77
CA MET A 232 -5.27 3.57 -8.04
C MET A 232 -6.04 4.54 -8.95
N HIS A 233 -5.49 4.91 -10.11
CA HIS A 233 -6.16 5.82 -11.05
C HIS A 233 -7.36 5.16 -11.75
N GLY A 234 -7.36 3.84 -11.88
CA GLY A 234 -8.27 3.13 -12.78
C GLY A 234 -7.86 3.35 -14.24
N VAL A 235 -8.40 2.53 -15.14
CA VAL A 235 -8.12 2.65 -16.58
C VAL A 235 -9.10 3.64 -17.20
N SER A 236 -8.67 4.88 -17.37
CA SER A 236 -9.38 5.89 -18.16
C SER A 236 -8.75 5.90 -19.55
N PHE A 237 -9.52 5.81 -20.64
CA PHE A 237 -8.96 5.80 -22.00
C PHE A 237 -8.40 7.17 -22.44
N GLY A 238 -7.49 7.76 -21.66
CA GLY A 238 -6.80 9.02 -21.87
C GLY A 238 -5.32 8.86 -22.22
N LEU A 239 -4.65 9.97 -22.51
CA LEU A 239 -3.24 9.98 -22.93
C LEU A 239 -2.29 9.47 -21.85
N VAL A 240 -2.60 9.72 -20.57
CA VAL A 240 -1.78 9.28 -19.42
C VAL A 240 -1.67 7.76 -19.39
N ASP A 241 -2.80 7.06 -19.58
CA ASP A 241 -2.87 5.60 -19.56
C ASP A 241 -2.09 4.97 -20.72
N ILE A 242 -2.09 5.60 -21.90
CA ILE A 242 -1.28 5.16 -23.05
C ILE A 242 0.21 5.27 -22.71
N VAL A 243 0.65 6.41 -22.17
CA VAL A 243 2.05 6.63 -21.78
C VAL A 243 2.47 5.63 -20.70
N LEU A 244 1.62 5.42 -19.70
CA LEU A 244 1.86 4.47 -18.61
C LEU A 244 1.99 3.04 -19.14
N PHE A 245 1.11 2.63 -20.05
CA PHE A 245 1.15 1.31 -20.69
C PHE A 245 2.45 1.11 -21.50
N LEU A 246 2.90 2.12 -22.24
CA LEU A 246 4.17 2.06 -22.97
C LEU A 246 5.37 1.92 -22.02
N ASN A 247 5.36 2.64 -20.90
CA ASN A 247 6.40 2.53 -19.88
C ASN A 247 6.41 1.15 -19.21
N VAL A 248 5.25 0.61 -18.85
CA VAL A 248 5.11 -0.76 -18.32
C VAL A 248 5.65 -1.78 -19.31
N ARG A 249 5.28 -1.67 -20.60
CA ARG A 249 5.80 -2.57 -21.65
C ARG A 249 7.32 -2.46 -21.80
N SER A 250 7.87 -1.26 -21.73
CA SER A 250 9.31 -1.03 -21.79
C SER A 250 10.04 -1.71 -20.63
N VAL A 251 9.55 -1.52 -19.41
CA VAL A 251 10.11 -2.15 -18.19
C VAL A 251 10.00 -3.67 -18.25
N LEU A 252 8.84 -4.21 -18.64
CA LEU A 252 8.65 -5.66 -18.80
C LEU A 252 9.61 -6.26 -19.83
N LYS A 253 9.81 -5.58 -20.96
CA LYS A 253 10.75 -6.02 -21.99
C LYS A 253 12.19 -6.04 -21.45
N ASN A 254 12.59 -5.00 -20.71
CA ASN A 254 13.92 -4.94 -20.09
C ASN A 254 14.09 -6.01 -19.01
N LEU A 255 13.07 -6.24 -18.18
CA LEU A 255 13.08 -7.27 -17.14
C LEU A 255 13.19 -8.66 -17.77
N HIS A 256 12.35 -8.95 -18.77
CA HIS A 256 12.39 -10.21 -19.48
C HIS A 256 13.75 -10.46 -20.14
N SER A 257 14.34 -9.44 -20.78
CA SER A 257 15.67 -9.54 -21.38
C SER A 257 16.74 -9.86 -20.33
N LYS A 258 16.73 -9.16 -19.19
CA LYS A 258 17.67 -9.40 -18.07
C LYS A 258 17.50 -10.81 -17.48
N VAL A 259 16.27 -11.26 -17.27
CA VAL A 259 15.96 -12.62 -16.78
C VAL A 259 16.43 -13.68 -17.77
N LEU A 260 16.24 -13.46 -19.08
CA LEU A 260 16.69 -14.40 -20.11
C LEU A 260 18.22 -14.56 -20.07
N ILE A 261 18.95 -13.44 -20.06
CA ILE A 261 20.43 -13.44 -19.95
C ILE A 261 20.88 -14.16 -18.67
N HIS A 262 20.20 -13.93 -17.54
CA HIS A 262 20.52 -14.62 -16.29
C HIS A 262 20.28 -16.13 -16.39
N ARG A 263 19.16 -16.56 -16.99
CA ARG A 263 18.86 -17.99 -17.20
C ARG A 263 19.89 -18.69 -18.08
N GLU A 264 20.35 -18.02 -19.13
CA GLU A 264 21.40 -18.55 -20.00
C GLU A 264 22.74 -18.68 -19.27
N ARG A 265 23.13 -17.66 -18.50
CA ARG A 265 24.34 -17.69 -17.67
C ARG A 265 24.28 -18.78 -16.60
N TRP A 266 23.15 -18.94 -15.92
CA TRP A 266 22.94 -19.99 -14.92
C TRP A 266 23.05 -21.39 -15.54
N ARG A 267 22.46 -21.60 -16.73
CA ARG A 267 22.64 -22.86 -17.48
C ARG A 267 24.10 -23.16 -17.78
N ALA A 268 24.87 -22.15 -18.21
CA ALA A 268 26.30 -22.30 -18.46
C ALA A 268 27.08 -22.64 -17.18
N MET A 269 26.75 -22.00 -16.04
CA MET A 269 27.36 -22.32 -14.74
C MET A 269 27.09 -23.77 -14.32
N ASN A 270 25.83 -24.21 -14.36
CA ASN A 270 25.47 -25.57 -13.98
C ASN A 270 26.12 -26.63 -14.88
N TYR A 271 26.28 -26.34 -16.17
CA TYR A 271 26.98 -27.22 -17.10
C TYR A 271 28.46 -27.42 -16.71
N VAL A 272 29.16 -26.35 -16.34
CA VAL A 272 30.56 -26.43 -15.90
C VAL A 272 30.65 -27.16 -14.57
N GLN A 273 29.71 -26.92 -13.66
CA GLN A 273 29.65 -27.61 -12.38
C GLN A 273 29.46 -29.13 -12.54
N SER A 274 28.62 -29.56 -13.50
CA SER A 274 28.36 -30.98 -13.72
C SER A 274 29.46 -31.71 -14.50
N GLN A 275 30.20 -31.01 -15.36
CA GLN A 275 31.21 -31.63 -16.23
C GLN A 275 32.62 -31.71 -15.61
N TYR A 276 32.94 -30.83 -14.66
CA TYR A 276 34.29 -30.74 -14.10
C TYR A 276 34.28 -30.93 -12.58
N VAL A 277 35.15 -31.82 -12.10
CA VAL A 277 35.29 -32.16 -10.69
C VAL A 277 36.02 -31.04 -9.95
N ASP A 278 35.56 -30.72 -8.75
CA ASP A 278 36.23 -29.78 -7.84
C ASP A 278 37.49 -30.44 -7.25
N ALA A 279 38.58 -29.70 -7.20
CA ALA A 279 39.84 -30.18 -6.64
C ALA A 279 39.73 -30.33 -5.12
N THR A 280 40.28 -31.41 -4.57
CA THR A 280 40.34 -31.59 -3.11
C THR A 280 41.37 -30.65 -2.49
N ASP A 281 41.17 -30.22 -1.24
CA ASP A 281 42.12 -29.35 -0.54
C ASP A 281 43.54 -29.96 -0.48
N ALA A 282 43.63 -31.30 -0.43
CA ALA A 282 44.89 -32.04 -0.47
C ALA A 282 45.59 -31.95 -1.84
N GLU A 283 44.84 -32.06 -2.95
CA GLU A 283 45.39 -31.86 -4.31
C GLU A 283 45.77 -30.40 -4.56
N LEU A 284 45.01 -29.46 -3.98
CA LEU A 284 45.25 -28.02 -4.13
C LEU A 284 46.53 -27.60 -3.41
N ASN A 285 46.72 -28.07 -2.17
CA ASN A 285 47.94 -27.85 -1.40
C ASN A 285 49.16 -28.56 -2.00
N ALA A 286 48.96 -29.66 -2.73
CA ALA A 286 50.05 -30.36 -3.42
C ALA A 286 50.47 -29.69 -4.74
N TYR A 287 49.57 -28.90 -5.36
CA TYR A 287 49.83 -28.22 -6.62
C TYR A 287 50.64 -26.92 -6.44
N ASP A 288 50.50 -26.23 -5.29
CA ASP A 288 51.31 -25.07 -4.82
C ASP A 288 51.66 -23.99 -5.87
N ASP A 289 50.86 -23.89 -6.92
CA ASP A 289 51.06 -22.99 -8.06
C ASP A 289 49.88 -22.03 -8.19
N ASP A 290 50.17 -20.80 -8.64
CA ASP A 290 49.15 -19.79 -8.95
C ASP A 290 48.33 -20.16 -10.19
N CYS A 291 47.13 -19.59 -10.30
CA CYS A 291 46.30 -19.80 -11.48
C CYS A 291 47.00 -19.29 -12.74
N ALA A 292 47.28 -20.16 -13.72
CA ALA A 292 48.03 -19.79 -14.93
C ALA A 292 47.33 -18.72 -15.83
N ILE A 293 46.08 -18.36 -15.55
CA ILE A 293 45.31 -17.35 -16.29
C ILE A 293 45.34 -15.98 -15.59
N CYS A 294 45.07 -15.90 -14.28
CA CYS A 294 45.06 -14.62 -13.54
C CYS A 294 46.28 -14.38 -12.66
N ARG A 295 47.10 -15.41 -12.40
CA ARG A 295 48.26 -15.40 -11.50
C ARG A 295 47.94 -15.09 -10.04
N ASP A 296 46.74 -15.46 -9.60
CA ASP A 296 46.34 -15.40 -8.18
C ASP A 296 46.29 -16.81 -7.58
N GLU A 297 46.46 -16.89 -6.26
CA GLU A 297 46.35 -18.12 -5.47
C GLU A 297 45.00 -18.83 -5.70
N LEU A 298 45.04 -20.16 -5.80
CA LEU A 298 43.83 -20.98 -5.89
C LEU A 298 43.35 -21.37 -4.49
N LYS A 299 42.21 -20.81 -4.05
CA LYS A 299 41.49 -21.27 -2.84
C LYS A 299 40.43 -22.32 -3.14
N THR A 300 39.81 -22.22 -4.31
CA THR A 300 38.94 -23.25 -4.89
C THR A 300 39.31 -23.42 -6.35
N ALA A 301 39.36 -24.66 -6.84
CA ALA A 301 39.77 -24.92 -8.22
C ALA A 301 38.94 -26.04 -8.84
N LYS A 302 38.69 -25.93 -10.14
CA LYS A 302 38.14 -27.01 -10.95
C LYS A 302 39.26 -27.67 -11.74
N LYS A 303 39.25 -29.01 -11.72
CA LYS A 303 40.20 -29.85 -12.44
C LYS A 303 39.66 -30.19 -13.83
N LEU A 304 40.43 -29.85 -14.87
CA LEU A 304 40.12 -30.25 -16.24
C LEU A 304 40.46 -31.73 -16.47
N SER A 305 39.94 -32.31 -17.56
CA SER A 305 40.33 -33.65 -18.03
C SER A 305 41.82 -33.76 -18.37
N CYS A 306 42.52 -32.64 -18.62
CA CYS A 306 43.96 -32.56 -18.81
C CYS A 306 44.77 -32.47 -17.50
N GLY A 307 44.11 -32.54 -16.33
CA GLY A 307 44.75 -32.46 -15.01
C GLY A 307 45.08 -31.05 -14.51
N HIS A 308 44.98 -30.02 -15.36
CA HIS A 308 45.26 -28.64 -14.95
C HIS A 308 44.16 -28.05 -14.07
N LEU A 309 44.57 -27.22 -13.10
CA LEU A 309 43.70 -26.59 -12.09
C LEU A 309 43.48 -25.12 -12.43
N PHE A 310 42.22 -24.70 -12.48
CA PHE A 310 41.84 -23.31 -12.74
C PHE A 310 40.68 -22.88 -11.84
N HIS A 311 40.58 -21.58 -11.60
CA HIS A 311 39.37 -20.97 -11.02
C HIS A 311 38.12 -21.35 -11.81
N PHE A 312 37.02 -21.61 -11.10
CA PHE A 312 35.72 -22.03 -11.66
C PHE A 312 35.30 -21.20 -12.88
N LEU A 313 35.46 -19.89 -12.72
CA LEU A 313 35.11 -18.89 -13.69
C LEU A 313 35.95 -18.97 -14.98
N HIS A 314 37.26 -19.23 -14.89
CA HIS A 314 38.10 -19.34 -16.08
C HIS A 314 37.72 -20.57 -16.91
N VAL A 315 37.35 -21.66 -16.24
CA VAL A 315 36.77 -22.85 -16.88
C VAL A 315 35.43 -22.51 -17.54
N GLN A 316 34.58 -21.73 -16.88
CA GLN A 316 33.31 -21.28 -17.45
C GLN A 316 33.49 -20.41 -18.71
N ILE A 317 34.41 -19.45 -18.68
CA ILE A 317 34.69 -18.57 -19.82
C ILE A 317 35.26 -19.39 -21.00
N GLY A 318 36.19 -20.30 -20.74
CA GLY A 318 36.80 -21.15 -21.77
C GLY A 318 35.81 -22.10 -22.44
N THR A 319 34.91 -22.72 -21.66
CA THR A 319 33.87 -23.61 -22.18
C THR A 319 32.77 -22.88 -22.98
N ALA A 320 32.44 -21.65 -22.59
CA ALA A 320 31.54 -20.80 -23.37
C ALA A 320 32.19 -20.34 -24.69
N TYR A 321 33.49 -19.99 -24.68
CA TYR A 321 34.22 -19.61 -25.89
C TYR A 321 34.31 -20.74 -26.92
N THR A 322 34.63 -21.96 -26.49
CA THR A 322 34.71 -23.16 -27.35
C THR A 322 33.37 -23.57 -27.97
N ARG A 323 32.25 -23.24 -27.32
CA ARG A 323 30.90 -23.53 -27.82
C ARG A 323 30.32 -22.48 -28.77
N GLY A 324 31.06 -21.40 -29.06
CA GLY A 324 30.56 -20.32 -29.91
C GLY A 324 29.34 -19.60 -29.31
N SER A 325 29.17 -19.62 -27.98
CA SER A 325 28.10 -18.85 -27.36
C SER A 325 28.42 -17.36 -27.46
N ASN A 326 27.50 -16.57 -28.02
CA ASN A 326 27.54 -15.09 -28.09
C ASN A 326 27.37 -14.43 -26.70
N THR A 327 27.96 -15.00 -25.66
CA THR A 327 28.08 -14.32 -24.37
C THR A 327 29.14 -13.24 -24.55
N THR A 328 28.70 -11.98 -24.67
CA THR A 328 29.58 -10.82 -24.56
C THR A 328 30.28 -10.87 -23.22
N PHE A 329 31.55 -11.29 -23.23
CA PHE A 329 32.38 -11.25 -22.05
C PHE A 329 32.75 -9.80 -21.77
N PRO A 330 32.43 -9.26 -20.59
CA PRO A 330 32.51 -7.82 -20.36
C PRO A 330 33.94 -7.28 -20.20
N ASN A 331 34.99 -8.12 -20.27
CA ASN A 331 36.34 -7.71 -19.88
C ASN A 331 37.46 -8.38 -20.71
N GLN A 332 38.57 -7.66 -20.97
CA GLN A 332 39.71 -8.17 -21.77
C GLN A 332 40.32 -9.46 -21.20
N HIS A 333 40.37 -9.60 -19.87
CA HIS A 333 40.84 -10.82 -19.20
C HIS A 333 40.05 -12.08 -19.59
N ALA A 334 38.75 -11.96 -19.87
CA ALA A 334 37.93 -13.10 -20.27
C ALA A 334 38.25 -13.57 -21.70
N GLN A 335 38.61 -12.66 -22.60
CA GLN A 335 39.04 -13.03 -23.96
C GLN A 335 40.39 -13.77 -23.93
N HIS A 336 41.34 -13.30 -23.12
CA HIS A 336 42.62 -13.99 -22.92
C HIS A 336 42.45 -15.36 -22.27
N ALA A 337 41.56 -15.49 -21.28
CA ALA A 337 41.23 -16.77 -20.66
C ALA A 337 40.65 -17.79 -21.67
N GLY A 338 39.74 -17.34 -22.54
CA GLY A 338 39.15 -18.18 -23.59
C GLY A 338 40.19 -18.69 -24.60
N VAL A 339 41.09 -17.82 -25.06
CA VAL A 339 42.16 -18.18 -26.00
C VAL A 339 43.19 -19.11 -25.35
N ALA A 340 43.55 -18.87 -24.08
CA ALA A 340 44.46 -19.73 -23.33
C ALA A 340 43.87 -21.13 -23.12
N TYR A 341 42.60 -21.21 -22.73
CA TYR A 341 41.86 -22.45 -22.56
C TYR A 341 41.79 -23.26 -23.87
N HIS A 342 41.46 -22.60 -24.98
CA HIS A 342 41.40 -23.23 -26.31
C HIS A 342 42.78 -23.78 -26.74
N ARG A 343 43.87 -23.04 -26.48
CA ARG A 343 45.24 -23.51 -26.75
C ARG A 343 45.60 -24.74 -25.91
N LEU A 344 45.20 -24.79 -24.64
CA LEU A 344 45.46 -25.93 -23.76
C LEU A 344 44.69 -27.17 -24.21
N GLN A 345 43.42 -27.04 -24.60
CA GLN A 345 42.66 -28.16 -25.16
C GLN A 345 43.28 -28.68 -26.46
N MET A 346 43.64 -27.80 -27.40
CA MET A 346 44.30 -28.17 -28.65
C MET A 346 45.63 -28.93 -28.42
N ARG A 347 46.43 -28.48 -27.45
CA ARG A 347 47.70 -29.13 -27.09
C ARG A 347 47.47 -30.51 -26.47
N ASN A 348 46.41 -30.66 -25.67
CA ASN A 348 46.07 -31.93 -25.06
C ASN A 348 45.54 -32.95 -26.08
N SER A 349 44.76 -32.52 -27.09
CA SER A 349 44.34 -33.37 -28.21
C SER A 349 45.51 -33.80 -29.10
N LEU A 350 46.50 -32.92 -29.30
CA LEU A 350 47.72 -33.26 -30.06
C LEU A 350 48.59 -34.28 -29.32
N ASN A 351 48.72 -34.16 -28.00
CA ASN A 351 49.48 -35.13 -27.18
C ASN A 351 48.79 -36.50 -27.09
N GLN A 352 47.45 -36.57 -27.10
CA GLN A 352 46.73 -37.84 -27.15
C GLN A 352 46.92 -38.60 -28.48
N HIS A 353 47.14 -37.89 -29.59
CA HIS A 353 47.45 -38.52 -30.88
C HIS A 353 48.88 -39.07 -30.98
N HIS A 354 49.83 -38.52 -30.22
CA HIS A 354 51.21 -39.01 -30.19
C HIS A 354 51.44 -40.27 -29.34
N HIS A 355 50.52 -40.60 -28.44
CA HIS A 355 50.58 -41.84 -27.65
C HIS A 355 49.92 -43.06 -28.33
N HIS A 356 49.38 -42.88 -29.54
CA HIS A 356 48.73 -43.94 -30.33
C HIS A 356 49.55 -44.40 -31.55
N TYR A 357 50.81 -43.99 -31.67
CA TYR A 357 51.75 -44.47 -32.68
C TYR A 357 52.97 -45.15 -32.06
#